data_AF-A0A1M3NB10-F1
#
_entry.id   AF-A0A1M3NB10-F1
#
_cell.length_a   1.000
_cell.length_b   1.000
_cell.length_c   1.000
_cell.angle_alpha   90.00
_cell.angle_beta   90.00
_cell.angle_gamma   90.00
#
_symmetry.space_group_name_H-M   'P 1'
#
loop_
_entity.id
_entity.type
_entity.pdbx_description
1 polymer ?
#
loop_
_entity_poly.entity_id
_entity_poly.type
_entity_poly.pdbx_seq_one_letter_code
_entity_poly.pdbx_strand_id
1 'polypeptide(L)' 'MRWSQLLRRTFDVDVLECPKCKGRLRIVEAVVETDAAPRILEHLGLPTESPRLVRARDPTTLDGEEPDAA' A
#
# COMPACT_ATOMS: atom_id res chain seq x y z
N MET A 1 6.31 15.87 -7.58
CA MET A 1 6.72 14.95 -6.49
C MET A 1 6.93 13.56 -7.06
N ARG A 2 7.90 12.80 -6.55
CA ARG A 2 8.04 11.37 -6.91
C ARG A 2 6.96 10.57 -6.18
N TRP A 3 6.42 9.51 -6.78
CA TRP A 3 5.38 8.68 -6.15
C TRP A 3 5.79 8.13 -4.78
N SER A 4 7.07 7.80 -4.59
CA SER A 4 7.62 7.36 -3.30
C SER A 4 7.53 8.42 -2.20
N GLN A 5 7.66 9.71 -2.55
CA GLN A 5 7.45 10.80 -1.59
C GLN A 5 5.99 10.91 -1.16
N LEU A 6 5.06 10.65 -2.07
CA LEU A 6 3.62 10.63 -1.76
C LEU A 6 3.28 9.47 -0.83
N LEU A 7 3.84 8.27 -1.08
CA LEU A 7 3.63 7.12 -0.20
C LEU A 7 4.15 7.38 1.22
N ARG A 8 5.34 7.98 1.34
CA ARG A 8 5.88 8.35 2.66
C ARG A 8 5.01 9.39 3.37
N ARG A 9 4.48 10.37 2.66
CA ARG A 9 3.63 11.41 3.26
C ARG A 9 2.27 10.86 3.70
N THR A 10 1.64 10.03 2.87
CA THR A 10 0.25 9.61 3.09
C THR A 10 0.15 8.34 3.95
N PHE A 11 1.09 7.42 3.81
CA PHE A 11 1.04 6.10 4.47
C PHE A 11 2.19 5.86 5.45
N ASP A 12 3.10 6.82 5.64
CA ASP A 12 4.33 6.66 6.44
C ASP A 12 5.22 5.49 5.98
N VAL A 13 5.19 5.17 4.68
CA VAL A 13 5.99 4.09 4.08
C VAL A 13 7.12 4.65 3.21
N ASP A 14 8.38 4.37 3.57
CA ASP A 14 9.55 4.62 2.71
C ASP A 14 9.90 3.36 1.89
N VAL A 15 9.31 3.25 0.71
CA VAL A 15 9.54 2.14 -0.26
C VAL A 15 10.98 2.04 -0.77
N LEU A 16 11.84 3.00 -0.45
CA LEU A 16 13.24 3.03 -0.85
C LEU A 16 14.19 2.76 0.33
N GLU A 17 13.67 2.34 1.49
CA GLU A 17 14.45 1.77 2.59
C GLU A 17 14.34 0.24 2.55
N CYS A 18 15.45 -0.46 2.70
CA CYS A 18 15.43 -1.92 2.81
C CYS A 18 14.83 -2.33 4.18
N PRO A 19 13.77 -3.17 4.22
CA PRO A 19 13.17 -3.60 5.49
C PRO A 19 14.11 -4.48 6.34
N LYS A 20 15.12 -5.11 5.72
CA LYS A 20 16.08 -5.99 6.42
C LYS A 20 17.29 -5.24 6.99
N CYS A 21 17.99 -4.47 6.15
CA CYS A 21 19.27 -3.84 6.52
C CYS A 21 19.22 -2.32 6.64
N LYS A 22 18.07 -1.69 6.39
CA LYS A 22 17.90 -0.22 6.47
C LYS A 22 18.73 0.60 5.46
N GLY A 23 19.38 -0.06 4.50
CA GLY A 23 20.09 0.59 3.40
C GLY A 23 19.14 1.23 2.38
N ARG A 24 19.69 2.12 1.53
CA ARG A 24 18.92 2.80 0.48
C ARG A 24 18.77 1.94 -0.76
N LEU A 25 17.53 1.71 -1.17
CA LEU A 25 17.18 1.07 -2.43
C LEU A 25 17.06 2.10 -3.57
N ARG A 26 17.28 1.63 -4.80
CA ARG A 26 17.09 2.40 -6.03
C ARG A 26 16.11 1.65 -6.93
N ILE A 27 15.15 2.37 -7.50
CA ILE A 27 14.28 1.83 -8.55
C ILE A 27 15.14 1.60 -9.79
N VAL A 28 15.16 0.35 -10.28
CA VAL A 28 15.88 -0.02 -11.49
C VAL A 28 14.97 0.18 -12.70
N GLU A 29 13.75 -0.35 -12.63
CA GLU A 29 12.77 -0.31 -13.71
C GLU A 29 11.36 -0.46 -13.14
N ALA A 30 10.36 0.01 -13.89
CA ALA A 30 8.96 -0.21 -13.60
C ALA A 30 8.44 -1.32 -14.51
N VAL A 31 7.84 -2.36 -13.93
CA VAL A 31 7.15 -3.41 -14.69
C VAL A 31 5.85 -2.83 -15.22
N VAL A 32 5.67 -2.80 -16.54
CA VAL A 32 4.49 -2.20 -17.20
C VAL A 32 3.64 -3.24 -17.93
N GLU A 33 4.15 -4.45 -18.07
CA GLU A 33 3.49 -5.58 -18.69
C GLU A 33 2.38 -6.11 -17.78
N THR A 34 1.16 -6.14 -18.31
CA THR A 34 -0.05 -6.53 -17.57
C THR A 34 0.03 -7.96 -17.02
N ASP A 35 0.72 -8.87 -17.72
CA ASP A 35 0.87 -10.28 -17.32
C ASP A 35 2.06 -10.51 -16.36
N ALA A 36 3.00 -9.58 -16.25
CA ALA A 36 4.15 -9.71 -15.37
C ALA A 36 3.77 -9.53 -13.90
N ALA A 37 2.87 -8.59 -13.59
CA ALA A 37 2.40 -8.36 -12.22
C ALA A 37 1.84 -9.63 -11.54
N PRO A 38 0.85 -10.35 -12.10
CA PRO A 38 0.34 -11.57 -11.46
C PRO A 38 1.39 -12.68 -11.34
N ARG A 39 2.27 -12.86 -12.34
CA ARG A 39 3.35 -13.86 -12.28
C ARG A 39 4.35 -13.59 -11.15
N ILE A 40 4.73 -12.32 -10.95
CA ILE A 40 5.62 -11.91 -9.87
C ILE A 40 4.96 -12.15 -8.51
N LEU A 41 3.69 -11.76 -8.37
CA LEU A 41 2.94 -11.95 -7.12
C LEU A 41 2.79 -13.44 -6.77
N GLU A 42 2.46 -14.28 -7.75
CA GLU A 42 2.37 -15.73 -7.58
C GLU A 42 3.72 -16.34 -7.14
N HIS A 43 4.83 -15.94 -7.78
CA HIS A 43 6.16 -16.37 -7.40
C HIS A 43 6.54 -15.99 -5.97
N LEU A 44 6.07 -14.83 -5.50
CA LEU A 44 6.29 -14.35 -4.13
C LEU A 44 5.30 -14.93 -3.11
N GLY A 45 4.31 -15.72 -3.54
CA GLY A 45 3.25 -16.24 -2.68
C GLY A 45 2.27 -15.17 -2.18
N LEU A 46 2.10 -14.08 -2.93
CA LEU A 46 1.19 -12.98 -2.62
C LEU A 46 -0.14 -13.12 -3.38
N PRO A 47 -1.24 -12.52 -2.86
CA PRO A 47 -2.51 -12.49 -3.57
C PRO A 47 -2.37 -11.82 -4.95
N THR A 48 -2.86 -12.49 -6.00
CA THR A 48 -2.87 -11.98 -7.38
C THR A 48 -4.15 -11.22 -7.72
N GLU A 49 -5.25 -11.50 -7.02
CA GLU A 49 -6.51 -10.79 -7.18
C GLU A 49 -6.44 -9.40 -6.54
N SER A 50 -6.97 -8.39 -7.23
CA SER A 50 -7.12 -7.07 -6.63
C SER A 50 -8.01 -7.17 -5.39
N PRO A 51 -7.68 -6.45 -4.30
CA PRO A 51 -8.59 -6.33 -3.18
C PRO A 51 -9.93 -5.75 -3.66
N ARG A 52 -11.02 -6.21 -3.04
CA ARG A 52 -12.35 -5.67 -3.33
C ARG A 52 -12.37 -4.18 -2.98
N LEU A 53 -12.79 -3.35 -3.93
CA LEU A 53 -13.01 -1.93 -3.69
C LEU A 53 -14.17 -1.76 -2.70
N VAL A 54 -13.87 -1.16 -1.56
CA VAL A 54 -14.85 -0.82 -0.52
C VAL A 54 -15.03 0.69 -0.46
N ARG A 55 -16.20 1.14 0.01
CA ARG A 55 -16.43 2.57 0.26
C ARG A 55 -15.39 3.07 1.27
N ALA A 56 -14.81 4.24 1.01
CA ALA A 56 -13.98 4.92 2.00
C ALA A 56 -14.80 5.16 3.29
N ARG A 57 -14.14 5.01 4.44
CA ARG A 57 -14.75 5.31 5.74
C ARG A 57 -15.26 6.76 5.75
N ASP A 58 -16.39 6.98 6.41
CA ASP A 58 -16.92 8.32 6.61
C ASP A 58 -15.99 9.11 7.55
N PRO A 59 -15.49 10.30 7.15
CA PRO A 59 -14.56 11.08 7.97
C PRO A 59 -15.17 11.55 9.30
N THR A 60 -16.49 11.53 9.45
CA THR A 60 -17.20 11.89 10.70
C THR A 60 -17.35 10.72 11.66
N THR A 61 -17.17 9.49 11.19
CA THR A 61 -17.10 8.33 12.07
C THR A 61 -15.68 8.27 12.62
N LEU A 62 -15.35 9.04 13.65
CA LEU A 62 -14.17 8.75 14.49
C LEU A 62 -14.57 7.64 15.48
N ASP A 63 -13.70 6.67 15.71
CA ASP A 63 -13.94 5.59 16.68
C ASP A 63 -14.16 6.22 18.07
N GLY A 64 -15.41 6.27 18.54
CA GLY A 64 -15.75 6.88 19.82
C GLY A 64 -17.21 7.23 20.12
N GLU A 65 -18.15 7.13 19.16
CA GLU A 65 -19.58 7.22 19.51
C GLU A 65 -20.07 5.83 19.94
N GLU A 66 -19.84 5.48 21.21
CA GLU A 66 -20.69 4.50 21.89
C GLU A 66 -22.14 5.01 21.72
N PRO A 67 -23.08 4.21 21.18
CA PRO A 67 -24.47 4.66 21.09
C PRO A 67 -24.93 5.00 22.50
N ASP A 68 -25.40 6.23 22.67
CA ASP A 68 -25.95 6.75 23.93
C ASP A 68 -26.86 5.68 24.56
N ALA A 69 -26.46 5.24 25.75
CA ALA A 69 -27.26 4.40 26.59
C ALA A 69 -28.45 5.23 27.09
N ALA A 70 -29.54 5.23 26.34
CA ALA A 70 -30.86 5.69 26.76
C ALA A 70 -31.98 4.87 26.10
#